data_AF-A0A932XJF7-F1
#
_entry.id   AF-A0A932XJF7-F1
#
_cell.length_a   1.000
_cell.length_b   1.000
_cell.length_c   1.000
_cell.angle_alpha   90.00
_cell.angle_beta   90.00
_cell.angle_gamma   90.00
#
_symmetry.space_group_name_H-M   'P 1'
#
loop_
_entity.id
_entity.type
_entity.pdbx_description
1 polymer ?
#
loop_
_entity_poly.entity_id
_entity_poly.type
_entity_poly.pdbx_seq_one_letter_code
_entity_poly.pdbx_strand_id
1 'polypeptide(L)'
;MYLYLTAIGWKSGLPREIEIWFTAQNGRYYVIAEHHEQAHWVKNIRQNPEVSLRVGGKEYRGLARILDPRRESDLCREVSEQSEAKYGWGEGLIVELIPASSHQGMP
;
A
#
# COMPACT_ATOMS: atom_id res chain seq x y z
N MET A 1 -2.90 6.06 13.59
CA MET A 1 -2.56 6.77 12.33
C MET A 1 -2.98 5.90 11.17
N TYR A 2 -3.53 6.51 10.13
CA TYR A 2 -3.98 5.85 8.91
C TYR A 2 -3.17 6.36 7.71
N LEU A 3 -3.19 5.58 6.64
CA LEU A 3 -2.70 5.96 5.32
C LEU A 3 -3.91 6.08 4.39
N TYR A 4 -3.93 7.13 3.59
CA TYR A 4 -4.89 7.26 2.50
C TYR A 4 -4.21 6.86 1.19
N LEU A 5 -4.81 5.89 0.50
CA LEU A 5 -4.31 5.35 -0.76
C LEU A 5 -5.29 5.72 -1.86
N THR A 6 -4.81 6.47 -2.85
CA THR A 6 -5.58 6.83 -4.03
C THR A 6 -5.03 6.09 -5.24
N ALA A 7 -5.90 5.27 -5.86
CA ALA A 7 -5.63 4.57 -7.11
C ALA A 7 -6.62 5.01 -8.20
N ILE A 8 -6.24 4.90 -9.47
CA ILE A 8 -7.13 5.23 -10.58
C ILE A 8 -8.09 4.07 -10.85
N GLY A 9 -9.40 4.35 -10.84
CA GLY A 9 -10.44 3.37 -11.11
C GLY A 9 -10.34 2.81 -12.53
N TRP A 10 -9.98 1.54 -12.72
CA TRP A 10 -9.67 1.01 -14.06
C TRP A 10 -10.85 1.10 -15.05
N LYS A 11 -12.09 1.04 -14.55
CA LYS A 11 -13.30 1.21 -15.38
C LYS A 11 -13.69 2.66 -15.58
N SER A 12 -13.46 3.52 -14.58
CA SER A 12 -14.00 4.88 -14.56
C SER A 12 -12.98 5.95 -14.94
N GLY A 13 -11.68 5.68 -14.90
CA GLY A 13 -10.60 6.67 -15.01
C GLY A 13 -10.50 7.65 -13.84
N LEU A 14 -11.45 7.62 -12.91
CA LEU A 14 -11.50 8.53 -11.76
C LEU A 14 -10.63 8.05 -10.58
N PRO A 15 -10.01 8.97 -9.82
CA PRO A 15 -9.34 8.66 -8.56
C PRO A 15 -10.30 8.01 -7.55
N ARG A 16 -9.81 6.99 -6.85
CA ARG A 16 -10.51 6.26 -5.78
C ARG A 16 -9.61 6.22 -4.54
N GLU A 17 -9.99 6.98 -3.52
CA GLU A 17 -9.30 7.00 -2.23
C GLU A 17 -9.90 5.95 -1.28
N ILE A 18 -9.04 5.28 -0.53
CA ILE A 18 -9.40 4.49 0.65
C ILE A 18 -8.58 4.94 1.86
N GLU A 19 -9.13 4.79 3.05
CA GLU A 19 -8.39 4.85 4.31
C GLU A 19 -8.02 3.43 4.73
N ILE A 20 -6.75 3.19 5.07
CA ILE A 20 -6.26 1.85 5.40
C ILE A 20 -5.16 1.89 6.47
N TRP A 21 -5.12 0.86 7.31
CA TRP A 21 -4.00 0.62 8.23
C TRP A 21 -2.78 0.13 7.47
N PHE A 22 -1.60 0.44 8.01
CA PHE A 22 -0.36 0.18 7.31
C PHE A 22 0.81 -0.10 8.26
N THR A 23 1.76 -0.83 7.71
CA THR A 23 3.08 -1.07 8.26
C THR A 23 4.10 -0.22 7.48
N ALA A 24 5.12 0.31 8.16
CA ALA A 24 6.16 1.12 7.51
C ALA A 24 7.53 0.52 7.84
N GLN A 25 8.31 0.24 6.80
CA GLN A 25 9.64 -0.37 6.93
C GLN A 25 10.49 0.06 5.74
N ASN A 26 11.77 0.39 5.96
CA ASN A 26 12.74 0.70 4.89
C ASN A 26 12.28 1.78 3.88
N GLY A 27 11.55 2.80 4.35
CA GLY A 27 11.02 3.88 3.48
C GLY A 27 9.88 3.44 2.55
N ARG A 28 9.32 2.24 2.77
CA ARG A 28 8.14 1.70 2.11
C ARG A 28 6.97 1.68 3.08
N TYR A 29 5.77 1.60 2.52
CA TYR A 29 4.56 1.31 3.28
C TYR A 29 3.94 0.01 2.78
N TYR A 30 3.31 -0.74 3.67
CA TYR A 30 2.67 -2.00 3.36
C TYR A 30 1.25 -1.98 3.90
N VAL A 31 0.30 -2.39 3.05
CA VAL A 31 -1.12 -2.47 3.39
C VAL A 31 -1.64 -3.86 3.05
N ILE A 32 -2.61 -4.34 3.83
CA ILE A 32 -3.12 -5.70 3.73
C ILE A 32 -4.59 -5.66 3.29
N ALA A 33 -4.90 -6.34 2.19
CA ALA A 33 -6.26 -6.49 1.68
C ALA A 33 -6.89 -7.77 2.24
N GLU A 34 -7.82 -7.63 3.18
CA GLU A 34 -8.59 -8.75 3.74
C GLU A 34 -9.37 -9.50 2.65
N HIS A 35 -9.96 -8.77 1.71
CA HIS A 35 -10.70 -9.37 0.58
C HIS A 35 -9.80 -9.76 -0.61
N HIS A 36 -8.48 -9.82 -0.39
CA HIS A 36 -7.48 -10.18 -1.40
C HIS A 36 -7.72 -9.49 -2.76
N GLU A 37 -7.77 -10.27 -3.84
CA GLU A 37 -7.98 -9.83 -5.22
C GLU A 37 -9.35 -9.19 -5.48
N GLN A 38 -10.32 -9.39 -4.59
CA GLN A 38 -11.68 -8.93 -4.81
C GLN A 38 -11.82 -7.43 -4.51
N ALA A 39 -10.94 -6.88 -3.67
CA ALA A 39 -10.91 -5.48 -3.32
C ALA A 39 -10.73 -4.60 -4.56
N HIS A 40 -11.60 -3.62 -4.74
CA HIS A 40 -11.60 -2.75 -5.92
C HIS A 40 -10.28 -1.98 -6.08
N TRP A 41 -9.69 -1.53 -4.98
CA TRP A 41 -8.41 -0.82 -5.01
C TRP A 41 -7.24 -1.74 -5.42
N VAL A 42 -7.25 -3.02 -5.04
CA VAL A 42 -6.26 -4.02 -5.50
C VAL A 42 -6.39 -4.24 -7.00
N LYS A 43 -7.62 -4.39 -7.50
CA LYS A 43 -7.88 -4.50 -8.95
C LYS A 43 -7.43 -3.25 -9.71
N ASN A 44 -7.66 -2.06 -9.17
CA ASN A 44 -7.14 -0.81 -9.75
C ASN A 44 -5.61 -0.85 -9.86
N ILE A 45 -4.91 -1.20 -8.77
CA ILE A 45 -3.45 -1.28 -8.72
C ILE A 45 -2.88 -2.31 -9.70
N ARG A 46 -3.54 -3.46 -9.87
CA ARG A 46 -3.13 -4.45 -10.87
C ARG A 46 -3.16 -3.91 -12.30
N GLN A 47 -4.07 -2.99 -12.59
CA GLN A 47 -4.23 -2.41 -13.93
C GLN A 47 -3.34 -1.18 -14.12
N ASN A 48 -3.23 -0.34 -13.09
CA ASN A 48 -2.36 0.82 -13.05
C ASN A 48 -1.68 0.91 -11.67
N PRO A 49 -0.36 0.66 -11.58
CA PRO A 49 0.36 0.70 -10.31
C PRO A 49 0.60 2.12 -9.78
N GLU A 50 0.32 3.17 -10.55
CA GLU A 50 0.49 4.55 -10.09
C GLU A 50 -0.53 4.91 -9.00
N VAL A 51 -0.02 5.42 -7.88
CA VAL A 51 -0.82 5.75 -6.71
C VAL A 51 -0.38 7.08 -6.08
N SER A 52 -1.31 7.72 -5.37
CA SER A 52 -1.00 8.77 -4.39
C SER A 52 -1.21 8.24 -2.97
N LEU A 53 -0.32 8.63 -2.07
CA LEU A 53 -0.27 8.20 -0.67
C LEU A 53 -0.34 9.44 0.20
N ARG A 54 -1.22 9.46 1.19
CA ARG A 54 -1.22 10.52 2.20
C ARG A 54 -1.12 9.91 3.60
N VAL A 55 -0.06 10.28 4.32
CA VAL A 55 0.26 9.72 5.64
C VAL A 55 0.97 10.78 6.48
N GLY A 56 0.57 10.93 7.75
CA GLY A 56 1.15 11.93 8.65
C GLY A 56 1.06 13.36 8.13
N GLY A 57 0.02 13.70 7.36
CA GLY A 57 -0.17 15.01 6.74
C GLY A 57 0.71 15.30 5.52
N LYS A 58 1.54 14.34 5.08
CA LYS A 58 2.37 14.44 3.87
C LYS A 58 1.76 13.64 2.74
N GLU A 59 1.85 14.15 1.52
CA GLU A 59 1.38 13.49 0.31
C GLU A 59 2.56 13.10 -0.59
N TYR A 60 2.49 11.91 -1.17
CA TYR A 60 3.50 11.32 -2.03
C TYR A 60 2.83 10.74 -3.26
N ARG A 61 3.42 10.94 -4.43
CA ARG A 61 3.17 10.05 -5.58
C ARG A 61 4.07 8.84 -5.46
N GLY A 62 3.65 7.71 -6.02
CA GLY A 62 4.43 6.48 -5.93
C GLY A 62 3.88 5.37 -6.81
N LEU A 63 4.46 4.19 -6.60
CA LEU A 63 4.02 2.95 -7.22
C LEU A 63 3.49 1.98 -6.16
N ALA A 64 2.55 1.14 -6.55
CA ALA A 64 2.08 0.03 -5.75
C ALA A 64 2.34 -1.29 -6.47
N ARG A 65 2.74 -2.32 -5.73
CA ARG A 65 2.86 -3.68 -6.25
C ARG A 65 2.34 -4.70 -5.25
N ILE A 66 1.76 -5.76 -5.77
CA ILE A 66 1.29 -6.89 -4.96
C ILE A 66 2.49 -7.80 -4.70
N LEU A 67 2.72 -8.15 -3.44
CA LEU A 67 3.78 -9.10 -3.08
C LEU A 67 3.36 -10.53 -3.46
N ASP A 68 4.33 -11.31 -3.94
CA ASP A 68 4.11 -12.75 -4.16
C ASP A 68 4.60 -13.53 -2.92
N PRO A 69 3.71 -14.07 -2.08
CA PRO A 69 4.11 -14.78 -0.85
C PRO A 69 4.94 -16.03 -1.11
N ARG A 70 4.94 -16.58 -2.34
CA ARG A 70 5.79 -17.72 -2.70
C ARG A 70 7.22 -17.31 -3.02
N ARG A 71 7.43 -16.08 -3.49
CA ARG A 71 8.74 -15.54 -3.90
C ARG A 71 9.36 -14.63 -2.84
N GLU A 72 8.52 -14.00 -2.03
CA GLU A 72 8.87 -12.96 -1.05
C GLU A 72 8.38 -13.36 0.36
N SER A 73 8.51 -14.65 0.71
CA SER A 73 7.95 -15.23 1.94
C SER A 73 8.39 -14.51 3.21
N ASP A 74 9.68 -14.15 3.31
CA ASP A 74 10.22 -13.47 4.50
C ASP A 74 9.63 -12.08 4.67
N LEU A 75 9.53 -11.30 3.57
CA LEU A 75 8.94 -9.96 3.61
C LEU A 75 7.45 -10.03 3.96
N CYS A 76 6.71 -10.96 3.34
CA CYS A 76 5.29 -11.15 3.66
C CYS A 76 5.09 -11.51 5.14
N ARG A 77 5.89 -12.44 5.67
CA ARG A 77 5.84 -12.84 7.07
C ARG A 77 6.13 -11.68 8.00
N GLU A 78 7.20 -10.92 7.73
CA GLU A 78 7.59 -9.78 8.54
C GLU A 78 6.50 -8.70 8.56
N VAL A 79 5.90 -8.37 7.41
CA VAL A 79 4.80 -7.40 7.33
C VAL A 79 3.57 -7.88 8.10
N SER A 80 3.21 -9.16 7.98
CA SER A 80 2.10 -9.76 8.72
C SER A 80 2.33 -9.70 10.24
N GLU A 81 3.51 -10.12 10.71
CA GLU A 81 3.88 -10.06 12.13
C GLU A 81 3.83 -8.61 12.66
N GLN A 82 4.35 -7.64 11.91
CA GLN A 82 4.29 -6.22 12.28
C GLN A 82 2.86 -5.68 12.30
N SER A 83 2.01 -6.08 11.36
CA SER A 83 0.61 -5.69 11.32
C SER A 83 -0.16 -6.29 12.50
N GLU A 84 0.06 -7.57 12.80
CA GLU A 84 -0.58 -8.26 13.93
C GLU A 84 -0.17 -7.63 15.27
N ALA A 85 1.12 -7.37 15.47
CA ALA A 85 1.60 -6.70 16.68
C ALA A 85 1.01 -5.29 16.85
N LYS A 86 0.75 -4.57 15.75
CA LYS A 86 0.28 -3.18 15.77
C LYS A 86 -1.24 -3.05 15.81
N TYR A 87 -1.97 -3.96 15.20
CA TYR A 87 -3.41 -3.85 14.95
C TYR A 87 -4.22 -5.09 15.36
N GLY A 88 -3.57 -6.16 15.80
CA GLY A 88 -4.22 -7.43 16.16
C GLY A 88 -4.60 -8.32 14.98
N TRP A 89 -4.17 -7.97 13.76
CA TRP A 89 -4.44 -8.75 12.55
C TRP A 89 -3.39 -8.48 11.46
N GLY A 90 -3.05 -9.50 10.65
CA GLY A 90 -2.02 -9.42 9.62
C GLY A 90 -2.16 -10.38 8.43
N GLU A 91 -3.31 -11.02 8.25
CA GLU A 91 -3.51 -12.01 7.16
C GLU A 91 -4.09 -11.36 5.91
N GLY A 92 -3.66 -11.73 4.71
CA GLY A 92 -4.30 -11.26 3.47
C GLY A 92 -3.33 -11.01 2.33
N LEU A 93 -3.81 -10.30 1.30
CA LEU A 93 -2.96 -9.89 0.18
C LEU A 93 -2.20 -8.62 0.55
N ILE A 94 -0.87 -8.72 0.55
CA ILE A 94 0.01 -7.60 0.90
C ILE A 94 0.33 -6.79 -0.34
N VAL A 95 0.15 -5.48 -0.25
CA VAL A 95 0.55 -4.51 -1.27
C VAL A 95 1.66 -3.63 -0.70
N GLU A 96 2.80 -3.63 -1.38
CA GLU A 96 3.89 -2.70 -1.11
C GLU A 96 3.62 -1.39 -1.86
N LEU A 97 3.78 -0.29 -1.14
CA LEU A 97 3.65 1.08 -1.60
C LEU A 97 5.05 1.72 -1.55
N ILE A 98 5.46 2.24 -2.69
CA ILE A 98 6.78 2.76 -3.00
C ILE A 98 6.63 4.26 -3.26
N PRO A 99 6.78 5.12 -2.23
CA PRO A 99 6.79 6.56 -2.44
C PRO A 99 7.93 6.92 -3.41
N ALA A 100 7.66 7.78 -4.38
CA ALA A 100 8.72 8.45 -5.11
C ALA A 100 9.52 9.27 -4.10
N SER A 101 10.84 9.19 -4.15
CA SER A 101 11.70 10.04 -3.33
C SER A 101 11.27 11.49 -3.55
N SER A 102 10.88 12.15 -2.46
CA SER A 102 10.67 13.58 -2.52
C SER A 102 12.03 14.18 -2.89
N HIS A 103 12.18 14.71 -4.11
CA HIS A 103 13.16 15.77 -4.34
C HIS A 103 12.70 16.98 -3.55
N GLN A 104 12.82 16.93 -2.22
CA GLN A 104 12.87 18.10 -1.39
C GLN A 104 14.33 18.49 -1.37
N GLY A 105 14.66 19.51 -2.17
CA GLY A 105 15.92 20.23 -2.03
C GLY A 105 16.12 20.55 -0.55
N MET A 106 17.24 20.09 -0.02
CA MET A 106 17.74 20.57 1.26
C MET A 106 18.08 22.05 1.06
N PRO A 107 17.71 22.96 1.98
CA PRO A 107 18.42 24.24 2.07
C PRO A 107 19.90 24.02 2.36
#